data_AF-A0A095VNL2-F1
#
_entry.id   AF-A0A095VNL2-F1
#
_cell.length_a   1.000
_cell.length_b   1.000
_cell.length_c   1.000
_cell.angle_alpha   90.00
_cell.angle_beta   90.00
_cell.angle_gamma   90.00
#
_symmetry.space_group_name_H-M   'P 1'
#
loop_
_entity.id
_entity.type
_entity.pdbx_description
1 polymer ?
#
loop_
_entity_poly.entity_id
_entity_poly.type
_entity_poly.pdbx_seq_one_letter_code
_entity_poly.pdbx_strand_id
1 'polypeptide(L)'
;MDVIPPGLALAQAAKESGWGRSRFAVEGNNLFGQWCFDPGCGIVPARRPEGSRHEVAAFDSVDEAIRRYMNNLNTHERYAPFRERRAALRARDTVLTGPALVAGLLGYSERGEVYLDELRAMMRQNRELLESAARG
;
A
#
# COMPACT_ATOMS: atom_id res chain seq x y z
N MET A 1 -5.54 -6.08 14.59
CA MET A 1 -5.49 -5.76 13.14
C MET A 1 -5.74 -7.03 12.35
N ASP A 2 -6.36 -6.94 11.17
CA ASP A 2 -6.68 -8.10 10.32
C ASP A 2 -5.64 -8.24 9.18
N VAL A 3 -5.55 -9.42 8.60
CA VAL A 3 -4.53 -9.81 7.62
C VAL A 3 -4.68 -9.04 6.30
N ILE A 4 -3.53 -8.61 5.77
CA ILE A 4 -3.38 -8.18 4.38
C ILE A 4 -2.56 -9.28 3.69
N PRO A 5 -3.02 -9.86 2.57
CA PRO A 5 -2.28 -10.90 1.87
C PRO A 5 -0.87 -10.41 1.52
N PRO A 6 0.20 -11.17 1.81
CA PRO A 6 1.57 -10.73 1.55
C PRO A 6 1.80 -10.30 0.10
N GLY A 7 1.28 -11.05 -0.87
CA GLY A 7 1.38 -10.69 -2.29
C GLY A 7 0.71 -9.35 -2.65
N LEU A 8 -0.33 -8.94 -1.91
CA LEU A 8 -0.92 -7.60 -2.07
C LEU A 8 0.00 -6.51 -1.53
N ALA A 9 0.48 -6.68 -0.30
CA ALA A 9 1.39 -5.72 0.33
C ALA A 9 2.68 -5.54 -0.49
N LEU A 10 3.27 -6.64 -0.96
CA LEU A 10 4.48 -6.63 -1.80
C LEU A 10 4.24 -5.94 -3.14
N ALA A 11 3.11 -6.23 -3.81
CA ALA A 11 2.78 -5.59 -5.09
C ALA A 11 2.57 -4.07 -4.92
N GLN A 12 1.85 -3.64 -3.87
CA GLN A 12 1.67 -2.22 -3.59
C GLN A 12 3.00 -1.57 -3.22
N ALA A 13 3.79 -2.17 -2.32
CA ALA A 13 5.11 -1.66 -1.96
C ALA A 13 6.00 -1.47 -3.21
N ALA A 14 6.10 -2.48 -4.06
CA ALA A 14 6.90 -2.40 -5.28
C ALA A 14 6.37 -1.34 -6.27
N LYS A 15 5.04 -1.19 -6.40
CA LYS A 15 4.44 -0.16 -7.26
C LYS A 15 4.72 1.25 -6.74
N GLU A 16 4.43 1.51 -5.46
CA GLU A 16 4.52 2.85 -4.86
C GLU A 16 5.98 3.30 -4.69
N SER A 17 6.90 2.37 -4.43
CA SER A 17 8.32 2.68 -4.23
C SER A 17 9.18 2.54 -5.49
N GLY A 18 8.59 2.16 -6.62
CA GLY A 18 9.34 1.86 -7.85
C GLY A 18 10.35 0.72 -7.66
N TRP A 19 9.94 -0.36 -6.97
CA TRP A 19 10.76 -1.49 -6.53
C TRP A 19 11.82 -1.12 -5.50
N GLY A 20 11.46 -0.28 -4.54
CA GLY A 20 12.34 0.15 -3.43
C GLY A 20 13.38 1.21 -3.82
N ARG A 21 13.34 1.73 -5.05
CA ARG A 21 14.35 2.67 -5.58
C ARG A 21 13.98 4.13 -5.41
N SER A 22 12.73 4.43 -5.06
CA SER A 22 12.27 5.79 -4.78
C SER A 22 13.10 6.43 -3.66
N ARG A 23 13.39 7.73 -3.79
CA ARG A 23 14.05 8.52 -2.74
C ARG A 23 13.38 8.34 -1.37
N PHE A 24 12.04 8.35 -1.34
CA PHE A 24 11.28 8.20 -0.10
C PHE A 24 11.39 6.80 0.51
N ALA A 25 11.57 5.77 -0.32
CA ALA A 25 11.81 4.41 0.15
C ALA A 25 13.23 4.26 0.72
N VAL A 26 14.23 4.81 0.03
CA VAL A 26 15.66 4.70 0.42
C VAL A 26 16.00 5.56 1.63
N GLU A 27 15.56 6.82 1.64
CA GLU A 27 15.93 7.79 2.69
C GLU A 27 14.91 7.81 3.85
N GLY A 28 13.64 7.50 3.57
CA GLY A 28 12.55 7.62 4.54
C GLY A 28 11.93 6.29 4.97
N ASN A 29 12.46 5.15 4.51
CA ASN A 29 11.86 3.82 4.74
C ASN A 29 10.39 3.72 4.32
N ASN A 30 9.90 4.62 3.45
CA ASN A 30 8.48 4.74 3.12
C ASN A 30 8.16 4.05 1.79
N LEU A 31 7.86 2.77 1.87
CA LEU A 31 7.54 1.94 0.70
C LEU A 31 6.18 2.24 0.07
N PHE A 32 5.29 2.93 0.78
CA PHE A 32 3.87 3.07 0.41
C PHE A 32 3.45 4.51 0.11
N GLY A 33 4.40 5.47 0.12
CA GLY A 33 4.11 6.88 -0.13
C GLY A 33 3.20 7.52 0.93
N GLN A 34 3.31 7.08 2.19
CA GLN A 34 2.45 7.57 3.27
C GLN A 34 2.72 9.04 3.57
N TRP A 35 1.66 9.84 3.58
CA TRP A 35 1.72 11.26 3.95
C TRP A 35 1.71 11.45 5.47
N CYS A 36 2.32 12.53 5.92
CA CYS A 36 2.17 13.08 7.25
C CYS A 36 2.01 14.61 7.15
N PHE A 37 1.48 15.24 8.20
CA PHE A 37 1.02 16.64 8.15
C PHE A 37 1.63 17.55 9.21
N ASP A 38 2.47 16.99 10.08
CA ASP A 38 3.23 17.77 11.07
C ASP A 38 4.54 18.25 10.43
N PRO A 39 4.92 19.53 10.57
CA PRO A 39 6.20 20.00 10.02
C PRO A 39 7.39 19.17 10.52
N GLY A 40 8.21 18.64 9.60
CA GLY A 40 9.37 17.82 9.94
C GLY A 40 9.08 16.35 10.24
N CYS A 41 7.85 15.87 10.00
CA CYS A 41 7.50 14.46 10.13
C CYS A 41 8.08 13.57 9.02
N GLY A 42 8.65 14.16 7.96
CA GLY A 42 9.26 13.39 6.90
C GLY A 42 10.03 14.21 5.88
N ILE A 43 9.94 13.78 4.63
CA ILE A 43 10.68 14.31 3.51
C ILE A 43 9.75 15.21 2.68
N VAL A 44 10.13 16.48 2.54
CA VAL A 44 9.40 17.44 1.70
C VAL A 44 9.50 17.03 0.21
N PRO A 45 8.37 16.84 -0.50
CA PRO A 45 8.39 16.58 -1.93
C PRO A 45 8.95 17.75 -2.72
N ALA A 46 9.83 17.48 -3.70
CA ALA A 46 10.43 18.52 -4.54
C ALA A 46 9.40 19.31 -5.37
N ARG A 47 8.24 18.72 -5.65
CA ARG A 47 7.14 19.34 -6.42
C ARG A 47 5.87 19.51 -5.57
N ARG A 48 6.00 19.81 -4.28
CA ARG A 48 4.85 20.05 -3.41
C ARG A 48 4.09 21.30 -3.89
N PRO A 49 2.76 21.22 -4.12
CA PRO A 49 1.97 22.38 -4.51
C PRO A 49 2.09 23.51 -3.48
N GLU A 50 2.03 24.76 -3.94
CA GLU A 50 2.04 25.92 -3.05
C GLU A 50 0.89 25.84 -2.05
N GLY A 51 1.16 26.18 -0.78
CA GLY A 51 0.19 26.10 0.32
C GLY A 51 -0.05 24.69 0.90
N SER A 52 0.46 23.62 0.28
CA SER A 52 0.38 22.27 0.85
C SER A 52 1.32 22.11 2.05
N ARG A 53 0.80 21.52 3.13
CA ARG A 53 1.56 21.25 4.37
C ARG A 53 2.04 19.81 4.53
N HIS A 54 1.59 18.91 3.66
CA HIS A 54 1.96 17.51 3.74
C HIS A 54 3.46 17.29 3.43
N GLU A 55 4.02 16.27 4.06
CA GLU A 55 5.33 15.68 3.80
C GLU A 55 5.16 14.18 3.56
N VAL A 56 6.12 13.54 2.89
CA VAL A 56 6.14 12.07 2.80
C VAL A 56 6.81 11.56 4.07
N ALA A 57 6.07 10.83 4.90
CA ALA A 57 6.54 10.38 6.21
C ALA A 57 7.89 9.66 6.09
N ALA A 58 8.80 9.96 7.02
CA ALA A 58 10.01 9.18 7.24
C ALA A 58 9.80 8.28 8.46
N PHE A 59 10.26 7.04 8.38
CA PHE A 59 10.10 6.06 9.43
C PHE A 59 11.46 5.57 9.92
N ASP A 60 11.52 5.17 11.19
CA ASP A 60 12.75 4.64 11.80
C ASP A 60 13.15 3.30 11.15
N SER A 61 12.19 2.60 10.57
CA SER A 61 12.39 1.31 9.90
C SER A 61 11.32 1.04 8.85
N VAL A 62 11.64 0.14 7.90
CA VAL A 62 10.67 -0.40 6.95
C VAL A 62 9.52 -1.11 7.68
N ASP A 63 9.79 -1.79 8.79
CA ASP A 63 8.77 -2.44 9.61
C ASP A 63 7.74 -1.46 10.16
N GLU A 64 8.18 -0.28 10.59
CA GLU A 64 7.27 0.77 11.03
C GLU A 64 6.37 1.25 9.88
N ALA A 65 6.96 1.49 8.70
CA ALA A 65 6.20 1.87 7.50
C ALA A 65 5.14 0.81 7.15
N ILE A 66 5.49 -0.47 7.22
CA ILE A 66 4.57 -1.60 7.00
C ILE A 66 3.45 -1.60 8.05
N ARG A 67 3.76 -1.43 9.35
CA ARG A 67 2.73 -1.36 10.41
C ARG A 67 1.77 -0.20 10.19
N ARG A 68 2.26 0.97 9.77
CA ARG A 68 1.43 2.14 9.47
C ARG A 68 0.52 1.91 8.26
N TYR A 69 1.05 1.33 7.20
CA TYR A 69 0.28 0.94 6.01
C TYR A 69 -0.81 -0.08 6.37
N MET A 70 -0.46 -1.12 7.13
CA MET A 70 -1.42 -2.14 7.55
C MET A 70 -2.51 -1.57 8.44
N ASN A 71 -2.16 -0.67 9.37
CA ASN A 71 -3.12 0.02 10.21
C ASN A 71 -4.09 0.84 9.37
N ASN A 72 -3.57 1.65 8.43
CA ASN A 72 -4.37 2.51 7.57
C ASN A 72 -5.45 1.71 6.80
N LEU A 73 -5.07 0.62 6.12
CA LEU A 73 -6.03 -0.24 5.41
C LEU A 73 -7.05 -0.92 6.34
N ASN A 74 -6.67 -1.18 7.59
CA ASN A 74 -7.52 -1.85 8.56
C ASN A 74 -8.42 -0.91 9.38
N THR A 75 -8.20 0.40 9.36
CA THR A 75 -8.96 1.32 10.22
C THR A 75 -9.61 2.48 9.48
N HIS A 76 -8.98 3.01 8.42
CA HIS A 76 -9.46 4.24 7.77
C HIS A 76 -10.77 4.00 6.99
N GLU A 77 -11.72 4.94 7.07
CA GLU A 77 -13.06 4.82 6.48
C GLU A 77 -13.03 4.59 4.96
N ARG A 78 -12.10 5.25 4.26
CA ARG A 78 -11.88 5.10 2.81
C ARG A 78 -11.63 3.66 2.37
N TYR A 79 -11.16 2.79 3.28
CA TYR A 79 -10.92 1.38 3.03
C TYR A 79 -11.98 0.45 3.65
N ALA A 80 -13.15 0.97 4.04
CA ALA A 80 -14.28 0.13 4.42
C ALA A 80 -14.63 -0.92 3.34
N PRO A 81 -14.68 -0.58 2.02
CA PRO A 81 -14.94 -1.59 0.99
C PRO A 81 -13.92 -2.72 0.95
N PHE A 82 -12.64 -2.43 1.25
CA PHE A 82 -11.60 -3.45 1.37
C PHE A 82 -11.87 -4.41 2.52
N ARG A 83 -12.27 -3.88 3.68
CA ARG A 83 -12.59 -4.69 4.86
C ARG A 83 -13.86 -5.52 4.68
N GLU A 84 -14.89 -4.93 4.10
CA GLU A 84 -16.15 -5.62 3.77
C GLU A 84 -15.91 -6.77 2.80
N ARG A 85 -15.14 -6.51 1.73
CA ARG A 85 -14.80 -7.55 0.76
C ARG A 85 -13.99 -8.68 1.39
N ARG A 86 -13.03 -8.35 2.27
CA ARG A 86 -12.26 -9.35 3.01
C ARG A 86 -13.15 -10.18 3.94
N ALA A 87 -14.08 -9.56 4.65
CA ALA A 87 -15.05 -10.26 5.49
C ALA A 87 -15.97 -11.18 4.67
N ALA A 88 -16.47 -10.71 3.52
CA ALA A 88 -17.34 -11.49 2.65
C ALA A 88 -16.63 -12.72 2.04
N LEU A 89 -15.37 -12.62 1.65
CA LEU A 89 -14.58 -13.77 1.19
C LEU A 89 -14.35 -14.78 2.32
N ARG A 90 -14.02 -14.29 3.52
CA ARG A 90 -13.81 -15.14 4.69
C ARG A 90 -15.08 -15.89 5.10
N ALA A 91 -16.24 -15.23 5.05
CA ALA A 91 -17.53 -15.85 5.33
C ALA A 91 -17.92 -16.95 4.31
N ARG A 92 -17.22 -17.03 3.18
CA ARG A 92 -17.40 -18.03 2.13
C ARG A 92 -16.24 -19.03 2.07
N ASP A 93 -15.40 -19.08 3.11
CA ASP A 93 -14.17 -19.90 3.17
C ASP A 93 -13.27 -19.75 1.92
N THR A 94 -13.30 -18.58 1.30
CA THR A 94 -12.50 -18.29 0.11
C THR A 94 -11.12 -17.79 0.54
N VAL A 95 -10.08 -18.31 -0.11
CA VAL A 95 -8.69 -17.89 0.13
C VAL A 95 -8.55 -16.38 -0.11
N LEU A 96 -8.00 -15.67 0.88
CA LEU A 96 -7.72 -14.25 0.80
C LEU A 96 -6.46 -14.01 -0.02
N THR A 97 -6.64 -13.80 -1.33
CA THR A 97 -5.56 -13.48 -2.26
C THR A 97 -5.54 -11.99 -2.57
N GLY A 98 -4.37 -11.49 -2.99
CA GLY A 98 -4.23 -10.11 -3.44
C GLY A 98 -5.22 -9.76 -4.57
N PRO A 99 -5.25 -10.50 -5.69
CA PRO A 99 -6.19 -10.24 -6.78
C PRO A 99 -7.65 -10.20 -6.35
N ALA A 100 -8.04 -11.02 -5.38
CA ALA A 100 -9.38 -10.96 -4.83
C ALA A 100 -9.62 -9.61 -4.14
N LEU A 101 -8.75 -9.20 -3.22
CA LEU A 101 -9.00 -7.99 -2.43
C LEU A 101 -8.80 -6.66 -3.18
N VAL A 102 -8.11 -6.63 -4.33
CA VAL A 102 -7.83 -5.38 -5.09
C VAL A 102 -9.09 -4.56 -5.36
N ALA A 103 -10.24 -5.18 -5.66
CA ALA A 103 -11.47 -4.43 -5.94
C ALA A 103 -11.95 -3.54 -4.78
N GLY A 104 -11.53 -3.82 -3.53
CA GLY A 104 -11.84 -2.98 -2.38
C GLY A 104 -10.93 -1.75 -2.22
N LEU A 105 -9.92 -1.60 -3.08
CA LEU A 105 -8.90 -0.54 -3.01
C LEU A 105 -9.17 0.65 -3.95
N LEU A 106 -10.39 0.81 -4.47
CA LEU A 106 -10.74 1.90 -5.39
C LEU A 106 -10.33 3.29 -4.82
N GLY A 107 -10.45 3.46 -3.51
CA GLY A 107 -10.09 4.67 -2.80
C GLY A 107 -8.60 4.85 -2.50
N TYR A 108 -7.73 3.92 -2.88
CA TYR A 108 -6.30 3.96 -2.56
C TYR A 108 -5.53 4.97 -3.41
N SER A 109 -5.93 5.17 -4.66
CA SER A 109 -5.31 6.12 -5.57
C SER A 109 -6.38 7.01 -6.20
N GLU A 110 -6.03 8.27 -6.46
CA GLU A 110 -6.87 9.20 -7.24
C GLU A 110 -7.16 8.68 -8.65
N ARG A 111 -6.33 7.77 -9.16
CA ARG A 111 -6.49 7.12 -10.46
C ARG A 111 -7.59 6.04 -10.47
N GLY A 112 -8.16 5.69 -9.31
CA GLY A 112 -9.30 4.79 -9.20
C GLY A 112 -9.09 3.44 -9.89
N GLU A 113 -10.01 3.07 -10.79
CA GLU A 113 -9.98 1.78 -11.51
C GLU A 113 -8.69 1.54 -12.29
N VAL A 114 -8.10 2.60 -12.88
CA VAL A 114 -6.83 2.47 -13.61
C VAL A 114 -5.72 1.97 -12.70
N TYR A 115 -5.68 2.43 -11.45
CA TYR A 115 -4.74 1.93 -10.45
C TYR A 115 -4.97 0.45 -10.14
N LEU A 116 -6.23 0.03 -10.01
CA LEU A 116 -6.59 -1.36 -9.73
C LEU A 116 -6.15 -2.30 -10.86
N ASP A 117 -6.34 -1.88 -12.11
CA ASP A 117 -5.95 -2.68 -13.27
C ASP A 117 -4.44 -2.81 -13.41
N GLU A 118 -3.69 -1.73 -13.16
CA GLU A 118 -2.23 -1.80 -13.11
C GLU A 118 -1.74 -2.70 -11.97
N LEU A 119 -2.36 -2.62 -10.80
CA LEU A 119 -2.00 -3.46 -9.65
C LEU A 119 -2.28 -4.94 -9.95
N ARG A 120 -3.44 -5.25 -10.57
CA ARG A 120 -3.75 -6.61 -11.04
C ARG A 120 -2.75 -7.08 -12.10
N ALA A 121 -2.40 -6.23 -13.06
CA ALA A 121 -1.44 -6.57 -14.11
C ALA A 121 -0.06 -6.88 -13.52
N MET A 122 0.42 -6.04 -12.60
CA MET A 122 1.68 -6.23 -11.89
C MET A 122 1.69 -7.54 -11.10
N MET A 123 0.61 -7.86 -10.37
CA MET A 123 0.49 -9.14 -9.65
C MET A 123 0.55 -10.35 -10.60
N ARG A 124 -0.08 -10.25 -11.78
CA ARG A 124 -0.05 -11.35 -12.77
C ARG A 124 1.35 -11.52 -13.36
N GLN A 125 2.00 -10.43 -13.74
CA GLN A 125 3.32 -10.43 -14.39
C GLN A 125 4.44 -10.86 -13.45
N ASN A 126 4.33 -10.56 -12.15
CA ASN A 126 5.37 -10.83 -11.17
C ASN A 126 5.00 -11.95 -10.19
N ARG A 127 4.08 -12.84 -10.57
CA ARG A 127 3.49 -13.84 -9.67
C ARG A 127 4.55 -14.67 -8.93
N GLU A 128 5.48 -15.27 -9.67
CA GLU A 128 6.52 -16.13 -9.10
C GLU A 128 7.43 -15.38 -8.13
N LEU A 129 7.78 -14.13 -8.47
CA LEU A 129 8.59 -13.26 -7.63
C LEU A 129 7.86 -12.88 -6.33
N LEU A 130 6.56 -12.54 -6.43
CA LEU A 130 5.76 -12.18 -5.27
C LEU A 130 5.49 -13.38 -4.37
N GLU A 131 5.30 -14.58 -4.95
CA GLU A 131 5.11 -15.82 -4.20
C GLU A 131 6.41 -16.29 -3.53
N SER A 132 7.57 -16.15 -4.17
CA SER A 132 8.85 -16.47 -3.54
C SER A 132 9.16 -15.51 -2.39
N ALA A 133 8.95 -14.21 -2.58
CA ALA A 133 9.15 -13.20 -1.55
C ALA A 133 8.17 -13.35 -0.36
N ALA A 134 6.96 -13.87 -0.58
CA ALA A 134 5.99 -14.11 0.47
C ALA A 134 6.25 -15.37 1.32
N ARG A 135 7.20 -16.23 0.92
CA ARG A 135 7.56 -17.48 1.63
C ARG A 135 8.78 -17.35 2.53
N GLY A 136 9.58 -16.30 2.37
CA GLY A 136 10.75 -15.99 3.21
C GLY A 136 10.36 -15.18 4.43
#